data_AF-A0A959INR2-F1
#
_entry.id   AF-A0A959INR2-F1
#
_cell.length_a   1.000
_cell.length_b   1.000
_cell.length_c   1.000
_cell.angle_alpha   90.00
_cell.angle_beta   90.00
_cell.angle_gamma   90.00
#
_symmetry.space_group_name_H-M   'P 1'
#
loop_
_entity.id
_entity.type
_entity.pdbx_description
1 polymer ?
#
loop_
_entity_poly.entity_id
_entity_poly.type
_entity_poly.pdbx_seq_one_letter_code
_entity_poly.pdbx_strand_id
1 'polypeptide(L)'
;MRTTPALQQVPRAAAALALLLALAMVEQGFSLFQRDLAFTAAETEVSFWGQGDYQPTVEKREWVGQQLGELLAESPGNPEYQLLAASYYAWQAWWTDDPELEQQYTQKGQQARELARQSRPAYVYNEAGETEQPD
;
A
#
# COMPACT_ATOMS: atom_id res chain seq x y z
N MET A 1 28.36 -4.49 53.58
CA MET A 1 26.89 -4.60 53.67
C MET A 1 26.33 -4.68 52.25
N ARG A 2 25.71 -5.80 51.86
CA ARG A 2 25.01 -5.92 50.56
C ARG A 2 23.53 -5.69 50.82
N THR A 3 22.98 -4.61 50.29
CA THR A 3 21.53 -4.38 50.27
C THR A 3 20.94 -5.28 49.20
N THR A 4 20.22 -6.33 49.60
CA THR A 4 19.46 -7.17 48.68
C THR A 4 18.32 -6.33 48.10
N PRO A 5 18.25 -6.12 46.77
CA PRO A 5 17.14 -5.37 46.19
C PRO A 5 15.84 -6.15 46.42
N ALA A 6 14.83 -5.46 46.98
CA ALA A 6 13.49 -6.00 47.07
C ALA A 6 12.95 -6.17 45.64
N LEU A 7 12.62 -7.40 45.25
CA LEU A 7 11.96 -7.67 43.98
C LEU A 7 10.57 -7.01 44.02
N GLN A 8 10.39 -5.90 43.30
CA GLN A 8 9.08 -5.29 43.12
C GLN A 8 8.18 -6.30 42.39
N GLN A 9 7.12 -6.74 43.07
CA GLN A 9 6.12 -7.60 42.45
C GLN A 9 5.32 -6.76 41.45
N VAL A 10 5.53 -7.00 40.15
CA VAL A 10 4.68 -6.43 39.11
C VAL A 10 3.27 -7.01 39.31
N PRO A 11 2.23 -6.17 39.42
CA PRO A 11 0.87 -6.68 39.57
C PRO A 11 0.52 -7.54 38.35
N ARG A 12 0.02 -8.75 38.58
CA ARG A 12 -0.31 -9.72 37.50
C ARG A 12 -1.20 -9.11 36.41
N ALA A 13 -2.08 -8.18 36.77
CA ALA A 13 -2.91 -7.44 35.84
C ALA A 13 -2.10 -6.59 34.85
N ALA A 14 -1.05 -5.92 35.31
CA ALA A 14 -0.17 -5.14 34.43
C ALA A 14 0.65 -6.05 33.49
N ALA A 15 1.11 -7.20 33.99
CA ALA A 15 1.81 -8.19 33.15
C ALA A 15 0.90 -8.76 32.06
N ALA A 16 -0.36 -9.08 32.40
CA ALA A 16 -1.35 -9.56 31.43
C ALA A 16 -1.68 -8.50 30.37
N LEU A 17 -1.87 -7.24 30.78
CA LEU A 17 -2.11 -6.13 29.85
C LEU A 17 -0.91 -5.91 28.92
N ALA A 18 0.31 -5.94 29.44
CA ALA A 18 1.52 -5.81 28.64
C ALA A 18 1.63 -6.94 27.59
N LEU A 19 1.29 -8.17 27.96
CA LEU A 19 1.28 -9.30 27.02
C LEU A 19 0.24 -9.11 25.91
N LEU A 20 -0.98 -8.66 26.24
CA LEU A 20 -2.02 -8.39 25.24
C LEU A 20 -1.59 -7.29 24.25
N LEU A 21 -0.99 -6.20 24.75
CA LEU A 21 -0.44 -5.14 23.90
C LEU A 21 0.69 -5.65 23.01
N ALA A 22 1.58 -6.49 23.54
CA ALA A 22 2.65 -7.09 22.75
C ALA A 22 2.10 -7.97 21.63
N LEU A 23 1.09 -8.79 21.89
CA LEU A 23 0.44 -9.61 20.86
C LEU A 23 -0.24 -8.75 19.79
N ALA A 24 -0.95 -7.69 20.18
CA ALA A 24 -1.58 -6.77 19.24
C ALA A 24 -0.56 -6.08 18.33
N MET A 25 0.60 -5.66 18.87
CA MET A 25 1.68 -5.10 18.07
C MET A 25 2.31 -6.11 17.11
N VAL A 26 2.47 -7.37 17.53
CA VAL A 26 2.97 -8.45 16.66
C VAL A 26 2.01 -8.72 15.51
N GLU A 27 0.71 -8.79 15.80
CA GLU A 27 -0.32 -8.95 14.78
C GLU A 27 -0.30 -7.79 13.78
N GLN A 28 -0.28 -6.55 14.27
CA GLN A 28 -0.22 -5.36 13.42
C GLN A 28 1.05 -5.32 12.56
N GLY A 29 2.20 -5.66 13.13
CA GLY A 29 3.48 -5.72 12.41
C GLY A 29 3.47 -6.82 11.34
N PHE A 30 2.89 -7.97 11.63
CA PHE A 30 2.76 -9.06 10.67
C PHE A 30 1.82 -8.69 9.51
N SER A 31 0.70 -8.03 9.77
CA SER A 31 -0.20 -7.52 8.73
C SER A 31 0.48 -6.46 7.85
N LEU A 32 1.25 -5.53 8.44
CA LEU A 32 2.06 -4.57 7.67
C LEU A 32 3.05 -5.28 6.75
N PHE A 33 3.80 -6.25 7.29
CA PHE A 33 4.78 -7.02 6.52
C PHE A 33 4.15 -7.77 5.35
N GLN A 34 2.98 -8.41 5.54
CA GLN A 34 2.28 -9.09 4.45
C GLN A 34 1.88 -8.14 3.33
N ARG A 35 1.43 -6.93 3.67
CA ARG A 35 1.04 -5.91 2.69
C ARG A 35 2.22 -5.37 1.91
N ASP A 36 3.34 -5.13 2.57
CA ASP A 36 4.56 -4.69 1.90
C ASP A 36 5.06 -5.75 0.91
N LEU A 37 4.97 -7.04 1.26
CA LEU A 37 5.28 -8.14 0.36
C LEU A 37 4.30 -8.23 -0.82
N ALA A 38 3.00 -8.11 -0.58
CA ALA A 38 1.97 -8.11 -1.62
C ALA A 38 2.17 -6.93 -2.59
N PHE A 39 2.41 -5.74 -2.07
CA PHE A 39 2.72 -4.55 -2.84
C PHE A 39 3.99 -4.74 -3.67
N THR A 40 5.10 -5.13 -3.04
CA THR A 40 6.39 -5.32 -3.73
C THR A 40 6.29 -6.37 -4.85
N ALA A 41 5.57 -7.46 -4.60
CA ALA A 41 5.38 -8.51 -5.59
C ALA A 41 4.51 -8.04 -6.76
N ALA A 42 3.41 -7.34 -6.50
CA ALA A 42 2.55 -6.76 -7.52
C ALA A 42 3.28 -5.66 -8.33
N GLU A 43 4.01 -4.78 -7.66
CA GLU A 43 4.82 -3.72 -8.27
C GLU A 43 5.90 -4.31 -9.19
N THR A 44 6.65 -5.31 -8.68
CA THR A 44 7.67 -6.01 -9.45
C THR A 44 7.06 -6.63 -10.71
N GLU A 45 5.93 -7.34 -10.57
CA GLU A 45 5.23 -7.97 -11.68
C GLU A 45 4.82 -6.92 -12.73
N VAL A 46 4.14 -5.84 -12.33
CA VAL A 46 3.71 -4.76 -13.25
C VAL A 46 4.90 -4.05 -13.89
N SER A 47 6.03 -3.91 -13.19
CA SER A 47 7.24 -3.26 -13.74
C SER A 47 7.84 -4.01 -14.93
N PHE A 48 7.62 -5.32 -15.03
CA PHE A 48 8.05 -6.14 -16.16
C PHE A 48 7.07 -6.10 -17.33
N TRP A 49 5.84 -5.62 -17.14
CA TRP A 49 4.85 -5.57 -18.22
C TRP A 49 5.34 -4.61 -19.31
N GLY A 50 5.39 -5.11 -20.55
CA GLY A 50 5.91 -4.36 -21.69
C GLY A 50 7.44 -4.29 -21.82
N GLN A 51 8.20 -4.96 -20.94
CA GLN A 51 9.65 -5.07 -21.05
C GLN A 51 10.04 -6.29 -21.91
N GLY A 52 10.63 -6.02 -23.08
CA GLY A 52 11.06 -7.06 -24.02
C GLY A 52 9.89 -7.91 -24.50
N ASP A 53 10.04 -9.24 -24.41
CA ASP A 53 9.01 -10.21 -24.80
C ASP A 53 8.15 -10.68 -23.61
N TYR A 54 8.25 -10.03 -22.44
CA TYR A 54 7.49 -10.44 -21.26
C TYR A 54 5.99 -10.16 -21.45
N GLN A 55 5.20 -11.23 -21.44
CA GLN A 55 3.74 -11.17 -21.41
C GLN A 55 3.23 -11.99 -20.22
N PRO A 56 2.59 -11.37 -19.22
CA PRO A 56 2.06 -12.10 -18.09
C PRO A 56 0.89 -12.99 -18.53
N THR A 57 0.73 -14.13 -17.86
CA THR A 57 -0.45 -14.97 -18.06
C THR A 57 -1.72 -14.28 -17.54
N VAL A 58 -2.89 -14.71 -18.01
CA VAL A 58 -4.18 -14.22 -17.51
C VAL A 58 -4.27 -14.37 -15.99
N GLU A 59 -3.92 -15.54 -15.46
CA GLU A 59 -3.89 -15.83 -14.02
C GLU A 59 -2.99 -14.85 -13.24
N LYS A 60 -1.81 -14.52 -13.77
CA LYS A 60 -0.91 -13.58 -13.12
C LYS A 60 -1.50 -12.17 -13.07
N ARG A 61 -2.15 -11.74 -14.16
CA ARG A 61 -2.85 -10.44 -14.22
C ARG A 61 -4.00 -10.38 -13.22
N GLU A 62 -4.82 -11.43 -13.14
CA GLU A 62 -5.93 -11.54 -12.18
C GLU A 62 -5.42 -11.52 -10.73
N TRP A 63 -4.34 -12.25 -10.44
CA TRP A 63 -3.70 -12.24 -9.13
C TRP A 63 -3.22 -10.83 -8.75
N VAL A 64 -2.53 -10.11 -9.66
CA VAL A 64 -2.14 -8.71 -9.42
C VAL A 64 -3.35 -7.83 -9.15
N GLY A 65 -4.42 -7.99 -9.93
CA GLY A 65 -5.67 -7.26 -9.74
C GLY A 65 -6.32 -7.51 -8.37
N GLN A 66 -6.31 -8.76 -7.90
CA GLN A 66 -6.80 -9.12 -6.57
C GLN A 66 -5.96 -8.48 -5.46
N GLN A 67 -4.63 -8.61 -5.53
CA GLN A 67 -3.72 -8.03 -4.54
C GLN A 67 -3.87 -6.51 -4.47
N LEU A 68 -4.00 -5.84 -5.62
CA LEU A 68 -4.29 -4.41 -5.67
C LEU A 68 -5.64 -4.06 -5.05
N GLY A 69 -6.68 -4.86 -5.31
CA GLY A 69 -7.99 -4.67 -4.69
C GLY A 69 -7.93 -4.76 -3.17
N GLU A 70 -7.21 -5.72 -2.62
CA GLU A 70 -6.98 -5.90 -1.18
C GLU A 70 -6.21 -4.70 -0.58
N LEU A 71 -5.09 -4.32 -1.21
CA LEU A 71 -4.29 -3.16 -0.78
C LEU A 71 -5.09 -1.86 -0.75
N LEU A 72 -5.91 -1.61 -1.78
CA LEU A 72 -6.75 -0.43 -1.89
C LEU A 72 -7.94 -0.45 -0.93
N ALA A 73 -8.51 -1.62 -0.64
CA ALA A 73 -9.59 -1.76 0.35
C ALA A 73 -9.09 -1.42 1.76
N GLU A 74 -7.85 -1.81 2.09
CA GLU A 74 -7.26 -1.55 3.39
C GLU A 74 -6.69 -0.13 3.54
N SER A 75 -6.11 0.43 2.47
CA SER A 75 -5.50 1.76 2.48
C SER A 75 -5.88 2.56 1.23
N PRO A 76 -7.15 3.01 1.11
CA PRO A 76 -7.64 3.67 -0.09
C PRO A 76 -6.95 5.02 -0.38
N GLY A 77 -6.36 5.65 0.64
CA GLY A 77 -5.63 6.91 0.53
C GLY A 77 -4.13 6.76 0.22
N ASN A 78 -3.58 5.54 0.11
CA ASN A 78 -2.15 5.37 -0.13
C ASN A 78 -1.77 5.75 -1.57
N PRO A 79 -0.92 6.77 -1.79
CA PRO A 79 -0.62 7.25 -3.14
C PRO A 79 0.14 6.24 -4.00
N GLU A 80 0.99 5.40 -3.40
CA GLU A 80 1.78 4.41 -4.16
C GLU A 80 0.90 3.26 -4.64
N TYR A 81 -0.07 2.82 -3.82
CA TYR A 81 -1.04 1.80 -4.24
C TYR A 81 -1.92 2.32 -5.39
N GLN A 82 -2.31 3.59 -5.33
CA GLN A 82 -3.09 4.25 -6.38
C GLN A 82 -2.29 4.40 -7.68
N LEU A 83 -0.99 4.70 -7.61
CA LEU A 83 -0.12 4.74 -8.81
C LEU A 83 0.09 3.37 -9.43
N LEU A 84 0.27 2.33 -8.61
CA LEU A 84 0.37 0.97 -9.11
C LEU A 84 -0.95 0.53 -9.75
N ALA A 85 -2.09 0.85 -9.15
CA ALA A 85 -3.42 0.60 -9.72
C ALA A 85 -3.63 1.33 -11.05
N ALA A 86 -3.18 2.58 -11.16
CA ALA A 86 -3.21 3.31 -12.43
C ALA A 86 -2.39 2.63 -13.53
N SER A 87 -1.21 2.11 -13.18
CA SER A 87 -0.33 1.38 -14.11
C SER A 87 -0.96 0.05 -14.52
N TYR A 88 -1.51 -0.69 -13.56
CA TYR A 88 -2.25 -1.91 -13.79
C TYR A 88 -3.43 -1.70 -14.76
N TYR A 89 -4.28 -0.70 -14.53
CA TYR A 89 -5.42 -0.43 -15.40
C TYR A 89 -5.02 0.06 -16.80
N ALA A 90 -3.91 0.79 -16.93
CA ALA A 90 -3.38 1.16 -18.23
C ALA A 90 -3.01 -0.08 -19.07
N TRP A 91 -2.40 -1.09 -18.44
CA TRP A 91 -2.09 -2.35 -19.10
C TRP A 91 -3.34 -3.20 -19.41
N GLN A 92 -4.33 -3.22 -18.51
CA GLN A 92 -5.61 -3.88 -18.78
C GLN A 92 -6.34 -3.25 -19.98
N ALA A 93 -6.32 -1.92 -20.10
CA ALA A 93 -6.84 -1.21 -21.26
C ALA A 93 -6.06 -1.57 -22.54
N TRP A 94 -4.73 -1.71 -22.46
CA TRP A 94 -3.92 -2.07 -23.62
C TRP A 94 -4.17 -3.50 -24.12
N TRP A 95 -4.43 -4.44 -23.22
CA TRP A 95 -4.63 -5.85 -23.57
C TRP A 95 -6.05 -6.24 -23.97
N THR A 96 -7.03 -5.39 -23.72
CA THR A 96 -8.43 -5.71 -24.02
C THR A 96 -8.75 -5.33 -25.46
N ASP A 97 -9.42 -6.23 -26.19
CA ASP A 97 -9.96 -5.95 -27.52
C ASP A 97 -11.39 -5.37 -27.47
N ASP A 98 -11.98 -5.26 -26.28
CA ASP A 98 -13.33 -4.72 -26.06
C ASP A 98 -13.25 -3.20 -25.80
N PRO A 99 -13.80 -2.36 -26.69
CA PRO A 99 -13.74 -0.90 -26.54
C PRO A 99 -14.42 -0.38 -25.26
N GLU A 100 -15.46 -1.07 -24.78
CA GLU A 100 -16.16 -0.67 -23.55
C GLU A 100 -15.28 -0.94 -22.33
N LEU A 101 -14.63 -2.10 -22.28
CA LEU A 101 -13.68 -2.43 -21.21
C LEU A 101 -12.44 -1.53 -21.26
N GLU A 102 -11.92 -1.24 -22.46
CA GLU A 102 -10.80 -0.31 -22.64
C GLU A 102 -11.13 1.07 -22.03
N GLN A 103 -12.31 1.60 -22.33
CA GLN A 103 -12.78 2.86 -21.78
C GLN A 103 -12.93 2.80 -20.25
N GLN A 104 -13.52 1.74 -19.71
CA GLN A 104 -13.68 1.55 -18.27
C GLN A 104 -12.32 1.49 -17.55
N TYR A 105 -11.36 0.73 -18.06
CA TYR A 105 -10.02 0.65 -17.49
C TYR A 105 -9.28 1.97 -17.59
N THR A 106 -9.41 2.69 -18.71
CA THR A 106 -8.85 4.04 -18.87
C THR A 106 -9.39 5.00 -17.82
N GLN A 107 -10.71 5.01 -17.58
CA GLN A 107 -11.32 5.84 -16.55
C GLN A 107 -10.83 5.48 -15.15
N LYS A 108 -10.76 4.18 -14.80
CA LYS A 108 -10.22 3.71 -13.52
C LYS A 108 -8.77 4.13 -13.32
N GLY A 109 -7.95 4.01 -14.37
CA GLY A 109 -6.55 4.44 -14.34
C GLY A 109 -6.41 5.95 -14.10
N GLN A 110 -7.24 6.77 -14.75
CA GLN A 110 -7.27 8.21 -14.53
C GLN A 110 -7.71 8.56 -13.10
N GLN A 111 -8.77 7.93 -12.61
CA GLN A 111 -9.25 8.12 -11.24
C GLN A 111 -8.17 7.78 -10.21
N ALA A 112 -7.46 6.67 -10.38
CA ALA A 112 -6.38 6.28 -9.48
C ALA A 112 -5.23 7.29 -9.50
N ARG A 113 -4.82 7.81 -10.68
CA ARG A 113 -3.81 8.89 -10.76
C ARG A 113 -4.26 10.16 -10.04
N GLU A 114 -5.53 10.51 -10.17
CA GLU A 114 -6.10 11.67 -9.50
C GLU A 114 -6.04 11.51 -7.98
N LEU A 115 -6.49 10.36 -7.46
CA LEU A 115 -6.43 10.04 -6.04
C LEU A 115 -4.99 10.04 -5.52
N ALA A 116 -4.05 9.45 -6.26
CA ALA A 116 -2.63 9.50 -5.90
C ALA A 116 -2.10 10.94 -5.79
N ARG A 117 -2.52 11.83 -6.69
CA ARG A 117 -2.15 13.24 -6.66
C ARG A 117 -2.73 13.95 -5.43
N GLN A 118 -3.98 13.67 -5.10
CA GLN A 118 -4.67 14.27 -3.94
C GLN A 118 -4.07 13.80 -2.60
N SER A 119 -3.60 12.54 -2.55
CA SER A 119 -2.99 11.97 -1.35
C SER A 119 -1.57 12.46 -1.07
N ARG A 120 -0.89 13.09 -2.04
CA ARG A 120 0.45 13.63 -1.83
C ARG A 120 0.31 15.01 -1.18
N PRO A 121 0.94 15.27 -0.01
CA PRO A 121 0.97 16.62 0.53
C PRO A 121 1.63 17.53 -0.51
N ALA A 122 0.85 18.50 -1.02
CA ALA A 122 1.38 19.50 -1.92
C ALA A 122 2.42 20.30 -1.14
N TYR A 123 3.70 20.09 -1.41
CA TYR A 123 4.71 21.08 -1.04
C TYR A 123 4.42 22.31 -1.90
N VAL A 124 3.62 23.23 -1.36
CA VAL A 124 3.49 24.58 -1.91
C VAL A 124 4.80 25.27 -1.57
N TYR A 125 5.76 25.22 -2.50
CA TYR A 125 6.89 26.15 -2.47
C TYR A 125 6.34 27.49 -2.95
N ASN A 126 6.22 28.45 -2.04
CA ASN A 126 6.03 29.83 -2.45
C ASN A 126 7.33 30.32 -3.15
N GLU A 127 7.26 31.39 -3.96
CA GLU A 127 8.41 31.89 -4.74
C GLU A 127 9.64 32.27 -3.87
N ALA A 128 9.46 32.35 -2.55
CA ALA A 128 10.50 32.57 -1.55
C ALA A 128 11.28 31.30 -1.16
N GLY A 129 10.86 30.11 -1.61
CA GLY A 129 11.45 28.83 -1.23
C GLY A 129 11.06 28.36 0.17
N GLU A 130 10.02 28.95 0.77
CA GLU A 130 9.47 28.54 2.06
C GLU A 130 8.30 27.56 1.81
N THR A 131 8.25 26.48 2.58
CA THR A 131 7.14 25.53 2.50
C THR A 131 5.94 26.11 3.24
N GLU A 132 4.95 26.61 2.52
CA GLU A 132 3.65 26.97 3.11
C GLU A 132 2.90 25.67 3.42
N GLN A 133 2.76 25.37 4.71
CA GLN A 133 1.96 24.25 5.17
C GLN A 133 0.48 24.65 5.03
N PRO A 134 -0.35 23.93 4.25
CA PRO A 134 -1.76 24.29 4.11
C PRO A 134 -2.48 24.12 5.45
N ASP A 135 -3.26 25.14 5.83
CA ASP A 135 -4.11 25.19 7.03
C ASP A 135 -5.18 24.09 7.07
#